data_AF-A0A2T2RJH4-F1
#
_entry.id   AF-A0A2T2RJH4-F1
#
_cell.length_a   1.000
_cell.length_b   1.000
_cell.length_c   1.000
_cell.angle_alpha   90.00
_cell.angle_beta   90.00
_cell.angle_gamma   90.00
#
_symmetry.space_group_name_H-M   'P 1'
#
loop_
_entity.id
_entity.type
_entity.pdbx_description
1 polymer ?
#
loop_
_entity_poly.entity_id
_entity_poly.type
_entity_poly.pdbx_seq_one_letter_code
_entity_poly.pdbx_strand_id
1 'polypeptide(L)' 'MLVCHCYAVNEAVIRECIARGARDEDDVAAACGAGSCCGSCMPTIWRLLGEGAEDGRPCQASARVVQSR' A
#
# COMPACT_ATOMS: atom_id res chain seq x y z
N MET A 1 0.30 -13.26 -5.17
CA MET A 1 -1.15 -13.51 -5.08
C MET A 1 -1.90 -12.29 -5.58
N LEU A 2 -3.02 -12.46 -6.32
CA LEU A 2 -3.91 -11.34 -6.65
C LEU A 2 -4.73 -10.95 -5.41
N VAL A 3 -4.75 -9.67 -5.05
CA VAL A 3 -5.41 -9.18 -3.84
C VAL A 3 -6.67 -8.37 -4.18
N CYS A 4 -6.58 -7.44 -5.13
CA CYS A 4 -7.74 -6.69 -5.60
C CYS A 4 -8.15 -7.16 -7.00
N HIS A 5 -9.35 -7.71 -7.13
CA HIS A 5 -9.88 -8.11 -8.44
C HIS A 5 -10.39 -6.92 -9.28
N CYS A 6 -10.91 -5.86 -8.64
CA CYS A 6 -11.45 -4.69 -9.35
C CYS A 6 -10.39 -3.97 -10.19
N TYR A 7 -9.18 -3.82 -9.63
CA TYR A 7 -8.07 -3.10 -10.27
C TYR A 7 -6.92 -4.02 -10.66
N ALA A 8 -7.13 -5.34 -10.62
CA ALA A 8 -6.12 -6.35 -10.90
C ALA A 8 -4.79 -6.14 -10.12
N VAL A 9 -4.87 -5.75 -8.85
CA VAL A 9 -3.70 -5.46 -8.01
C VAL A 9 -3.28 -6.72 -7.25
N ASN A 10 -1.99 -7.03 -7.30
CA ASN A 10 -1.41 -8.16 -6.58
C ASN A 10 -0.72 -7.71 -5.27
N GLU A 11 -0.41 -8.68 -4.41
CA GLU A 11 0.26 -8.44 -3.12
C GLU A 11 1.61 -7.73 -3.26
N ALA A 12 2.37 -8.02 -4.32
CA ALA A 12 3.68 -7.40 -4.53
C ALA A 12 3.57 -5.89 -4.79
N VAL A 13 2.56 -5.46 -5.54
CA VAL A 13 2.26 -4.03 -5.77
C VAL A 13 1.88 -3.35 -4.45
N ILE A 14 1.05 -3.99 -3.62
CA ILE A 14 0.66 -3.43 -2.31
C ILE A 14 1.89 -3.30 -1.41
N ARG A 15 2.76 -4.32 -1.36
CA ARG A 15 4.02 -4.26 -0.62
C ARG A 15 4.97 -3.17 -1.13
N GLU A 16 5.03 -2.96 -2.44
CA GLU A 16 5.78 -1.85 -3.03
C GLU A 16 5.22 -0.49 -2.57
N CYS A 17 3.90 -0.32 -2.55
CA CYS A 17 3.25 0.90 -2.04
C CYS A 17 3.62 1.15 -0.57
N ILE A 18 3.59 0.11 0.27
CA ILE A 18 3.98 0.18 1.69
C ILE A 18 5.47 0.54 1.82
N ALA A 19 6.34 -0.09 1.04
CA ALA A 19 7.77 0.20 1.01
C ALA A 19 8.08 1.63 0.55
N ARG A 20 7.26 2.18 -0.35
CA ARG A 20 7.34 3.57 -0.83
C ARG A 20 6.78 4.58 0.16
N GLY A 21 6.13 4.14 1.25
CA GLY A 21 5.70 5.00 2.33
C GLY A 21 4.20 4.97 2.64
N ALA A 22 3.40 4.13 1.99
CA ALA A 22 1.98 3.99 2.34
C ALA A 22 1.84 3.50 3.80
N ARG A 23 0.97 4.14 4.57
CA ARG A 23 0.73 3.81 6.00
C ARG A 23 -0.71 3.43 6.30
N ASP A 24 -1.62 3.67 5.38
CA ASP A 24 -3.04 3.39 5.52
C ASP A 24 -3.65 2.97 4.17
N GLU A 25 -4.91 2.55 4.21
CA GLU A 25 -5.66 2.16 3.02
C GLU A 25 -5.81 3.27 1.99
N ASP A 26 -5.85 4.55 2.42
CA ASP A 26 -6.05 5.69 1.53
C ASP A 26 -4.78 5.94 0.74
N ASP A 27 -3.60 5.87 1.38
CA ASP A 27 -2.31 5.87 0.70
C ASP A 27 -2.20 4.73 -0.33
N VAL A 28 -2.63 3.51 0.04
CA VAL A 28 -2.61 2.35 -0.87
C VAL A 28 -3.57 2.56 -2.04
N ALA A 29 -4.77 3.08 -1.78
CA ALA A 29 -5.75 3.41 -2.79
C ALA A 29 -5.25 4.53 -3.73
N ALA A 30 -4.60 5.57 -3.20
CA ALA A 30 -4.00 6.64 -3.97
C ALA A 30 -2.84 6.15 -4.85
N ALA A 31 -2.05 5.19 -4.36
CA ALA A 31 -0.89 4.68 -5.08
C ALA A 31 -1.26 3.65 -6.17
N CYS A 32 -2.23 2.77 -5.92
CA CYS A 32 -2.54 1.65 -6.83
C CYS A 32 -4.03 1.35 -7.05
N GLY A 33 -4.94 2.10 -6.43
CA GLY A 33 -6.39 1.91 -6.53
C GLY A 33 -6.95 0.74 -5.69
N ALA A 34 -6.11 -0.08 -5.07
CA ALA A 34 -6.60 -1.17 -4.23
C ALA A 34 -7.38 -0.60 -3.03
N GLY A 35 -8.60 -1.11 -2.80
CA GLY A 35 -9.48 -0.65 -1.71
C GLY A 35 -10.53 0.38 -2.13
N SER A 36 -10.39 1.06 -3.28
CA SER A 36 -11.28 2.17 -3.66
C SER A 36 -12.58 1.81 -4.41
N CYS A 37 -12.88 0.52 -4.60
CA CYS A 37 -14.07 0.07 -5.36
C CYS A 37 -15.05 -0.76 -4.52
N CYS A 38 -14.85 -2.07 -4.41
CA CYS A 38 -15.78 -2.96 -3.70
C CYS A 38 -15.40 -3.23 -2.23
N GLY A 39 -14.19 -2.84 -1.81
CA GLY A 39 -13.71 -3.04 -0.44
C GLY A 39 -13.35 -4.48 -0.04
N SER A 40 -13.61 -5.51 -0.87
CA SER A 40 -13.35 -6.91 -0.50
C SER A 40 -11.88 -7.24 -0.20
N CYS A 41 -10.95 -6.43 -0.68
CA CYS A 41 -9.51 -6.59 -0.45
C CYS A 41 -9.00 -5.89 0.83
N MET A 42 -9.84 -5.10 1.51
CA MET A 42 -9.46 -4.29 2.67
C MET A 42 -8.89 -5.12 3.84
N PRO A 43 -9.47 -6.27 4.24
CA PRO A 43 -8.90 -7.08 5.30
C PRO A 43 -7.48 -7.56 4.99
N THR A 44 -7.20 -7.87 3.72
CA THR A 44 -5.86 -8.26 3.26
C THR A 44 -4.91 -7.07 3.24
N ILE A 45 -5.37 -5.90 2.80
CA ILE A 45 -4.57 -4.66 2.81
C ILE A 45 -4.16 -4.31 4.24
N TRP A 46 -5.09 -4.32 5.21
CA TRP A 46 -4.77 -4.05 6.61
C TRP A 46 -3.81 -5.08 7.21
N ARG A 47 -3.94 -6.35 6.85
CA ARG A 47 -2.98 -7.39 7.25
C ARG A 47 -1.57 -7.06 6.75
N LEU A 48 -1.43 -6.71 5.48
CA LEU A 48 -0.15 -6.37 4.86
C LEU A 48 0.45 -5.09 5.45
N LEU A 49 -0.37 -4.08 5.75
CA LEU A 49 0.05 -2.85 6.43
C LEU A 49 0.56 -3.15 7.86
N GLY A 50 -0.12 -4.05 8.59
CA GLY A 50 0.32 -4.50 9.91
C GLY A 50 1.60 -5.35 9.88
N GLU A 51 1.76 -6.21 8.87
CA GLU A 51 2.99 -7.01 8.66
C GLU A 51 4.20 -6.12 8.30
N GLY A 52 3.98 -5.04 7.53
CA GLY A 52 5.02 -4.10 7.13
C GLY A 52 5.62 -3.27 8.27
N ALA A 53 5.00 -3.26 9.45
CA ALA A 53 5.57 -2.66 10.66
C ALA A 53 6.70 -3.53 11.26
N GLU A 54 6.68 -4.84 11.01
CA GLU A 54 7.60 -5.82 11.61
C GLU A 54 8.73 -6.25 10.65
N ASP A 55 8.62 -6.00 9.32
CA ASP A 55 9.73 -6.17 8.35
C ASP A 55 10.69 -4.98 8.46
N GLY A 56 11.42 -4.94 9.58
CA GLY A 56 12.49 -4.00 9.88
C GLY A 56 13.69 -4.14 8.94
N ARG A 57 13.55 -3.69 7.69
CA ARG A 57 14.69 -3.30 6.85
C ARG A 57 14.78 -1.78 6.79
N PRO A 58 15.53 -1.14 7.69
CA PRO A 58 15.83 0.28 7.57
C PRO A 58 16.92 0.48 6.53
N CYS A 59 16.58 1.09 5.38
CA CYS A 59 17.44 1.93 4.53
C CYS A 59 16.79 2.13 3.15
N GLN A 60 15.91 3.12 3.01
CA GLN A 60 16.00 4.16 1.98
C GLN A 60 14.77 5.07 2.06
N ALA A 61 14.94 6.16 2.80
CA ALA A 61 14.11 7.34 2.64
C ALA A 61 14.23 7.84 1.20
N SER A 62 13.11 8.06 0.50
CA SER A 62 13.02 9.06 -0.56
C SER A 62 11.56 9.40 -0.90
N ALA A 63 11.25 10.68 -0.67
CA ALA A 63 10.30 11.51 -1.42
C ALA A 63 8.79 11.40 -1.12
N ARG A 64 8.40 11.79 0.11
CA ARG A 64 7.33 12.79 0.22
C ARG A 64 7.88 14.13 -0.30
N VAL A 65 7.91 14.33 -1.63
CA VAL A 65 7.99 15.69 -2.19
C VAL A 65 6.56 16.19 -2.34
N VAL A 66 6.02 16.75 -1.26
CA VAL A 66 5.01 17.80 -1.35
C VAL A 66 5.70 19.06 -0.84
N GLN A 67 6.49 19.70 -1.70
CA GLN A 67 7.00 21.04 -1.41
C GLN A 67 5.87 22.03 -1.67
N SER A 68 5.44 22.65 -0.59
CA SER A 68 4.57 23.81 -0.51
C SER A 68 5.02 24.91 -1.48
N ARG A 69 4.09 25.40 -2.29
CA ARG A 69 4.07 26.77 -2.82
C ARG A 69 2.68 27.33 -2.58
#